data_AF-A0A7Y5U0Y1-F1
#
_entry.id   AF-A0A7Y5U0Y1-F1
#
_cell.length_a   1.000
_cell.length_b   1.000
_cell.length_c   1.000
_cell.angle_alpha   90.00
_cell.angle_beta   90.00
_cell.angle_gamma   90.00
#
_symmetry.space_group_name_H-M   'P 1'
#
loop_
_entity.id
_entity.type
_entity.pdbx_description
1 polymer ?
#
loop_
_entity_poly.entity_id
_entity_poly.type
_entity_poly.pdbx_seq_one_letter_code
_entity_poly.pdbx_strand_id
1 'polypeptide(L)' 'TDGPFAETKEQLAGLYLLDARDLNEAIQMAARIPPAREGSIEVRPVRELNP' A
#
# COMPACT_ATOMS: atom_id res chain seq x y z
N THR A 1 -6.32 -7.95 22.38
CA THR A 1 -4.87 -8.00 22.65
C THR A 1 -4.29 -6.67 22.20
N ASP A 2 -3.23 -6.18 22.84
CA ASP A 2 -2.71 -4.83 22.55
C ASP A 2 -1.71 -4.79 21.38
N GLY A 3 -1.29 -5.96 20.88
CA GLY A 3 -0.37 -6.11 19.75
C GLY A 3 -1.03 -6.10 18.37
N PRO A 4 -0.23 -6.13 17.29
CA PRO A 4 -0.75 -6.23 15.91
C PRO A 4 -1.62 -7.47 15.73
N PHE A 5 -2.52 -7.44 14.73
CA PHE A 5 -3.44 -8.56 14.45
C PHE A 5 -2.70 -9.89 14.26
N ALA A 6 -1.56 -9.86 13.58
CA ALA A 6 -0.63 -10.98 13.47
C ALA A 6 0.80 -10.46 13.64
N GLU A 7 1.63 -11.20 14.36
CA GLU A 7 3.06 -10.94 14.41
C GLU A 7 3.70 -11.41 13.10
N THR A 8 4.29 -10.48 12.37
CA THR A 8 4.94 -10.73 11.06
C THR A 8 6.36 -10.18 11.06
N LYS A 9 7.23 -10.75 10.22
CA LYS A 9 8.60 -10.23 10.02
C LYS A 9 8.59 -8.81 9.46
N GLU A 10 7.62 -8.50 8.61
CA GLU A 10 7.40 -7.17 8.03
C GLU A 10 6.04 -6.66 8.52
N GLN A 11 6.04 -5.54 9.23
CA GLN A 11 4.81 -4.92 9.72
C GLN A 11 4.24 -3.93 8.71
N LEU A 12 2.91 -3.79 8.67
CA LEU A 12 2.25 -2.74 7.89
C LEU A 12 2.59 -1.38 8.50
N ALA A 13 3.52 -0.66 7.88
CA ALA A 13 4.02 0.62 8.38
C ALA A 13 3.12 1.82 8.02
N GLY A 14 2.28 1.71 6.99
CA GLY A 14 1.40 2.80 6.55
C GLY A 14 0.55 2.43 5.33
N LEU A 15 -0.35 3.35 4.97
CA LEU A 15 -1.28 3.24 3.84
C LEU A 15 -1.29 4.54 3.04
N TYR A 16 -1.23 4.43 1.70
CA TYR A 16 -1.50 5.53 0.77
C TYR A 16 -2.71 5.16 -0.08
N LEU A 17 -3.56 6.15 -0.36
CA LEU A 17 -4.63 6.03 -1.36
C LEU A 17 -4.27 6.91 -2.54
N LEU A 18 -4.25 6.33 -3.74
CA LEU A 18 -3.84 6.99 -4.97
C LEU A 18 -4.97 6.93 -5.98
N ASP A 19 -5.13 8.00 -6.74
CA ASP A 19 -5.92 8.00 -7.97
C ASP A 19 -4.95 7.85 -9.16
N ALA A 20 -5.20 6.85 -10.00
CA ALA A 20 -4.36 6.47 -11.13
C ALA A 20 -5.24 5.92 -12.25
N ARG A 21 -4.86 6.18 -13.50
CA ARG A 21 -5.59 5.73 -14.69
C ARG A 21 -5.61 4.21 -14.81
N ASP A 22 -4.52 3.56 -14.40
CA ASP A 22 -4.39 2.10 -14.40
C ASP A 22 -3.34 1.60 -13.38
N LEU A 23 -3.18 0.29 -13.29
CA LEU A 23 -2.25 -0.36 -12.36
C LEU A 23 -0.78 -0.01 -12.65
N ASN A 24 -0.39 0.18 -13.91
CA ASN A 24 0.99 0.51 -14.25
C ASN A 24 1.35 1.91 -13.77
N GLU A 25 0.45 2.87 -13.94
CA GLU A 25 0.62 4.21 -13.40
C GLU A 25 0.68 4.19 -11.87
N ALA A 26 -0.19 3.43 -11.20
CA ALA A 26 -0.15 3.26 -9.75
C ALA A 26 1.20 2.70 -9.25
N ILE A 27 1.76 1.71 -9.95
CA ILE A 27 3.08 1.14 -9.63
C ILE A 27 4.19 2.19 -9.82
N GLN A 28 4.15 2.96 -10.92
CA GLN A 28 5.14 4.01 -11.16
C GLN A 28 5.08 5.15 -10.13
N MET A 29 3.88 5.46 -9.63
CA MET A 29 3.71 6.41 -8.52
C MET A 29 4.22 5.81 -7.21
N ALA A 30 3.84 4.57 -6.88
CA ALA A 30 4.27 3.87 -5.68
C ALA A 30 5.80 3.74 -5.59
N ALA A 31 6.48 3.47 -6.71
CA ALA A 31 7.94 3.39 -6.76
C ALA A 31 8.67 4.70 -6.37
N ARG A 32 7.97 5.84 -6.35
CA ARG A 32 8.53 7.15 -5.94
C ARG A 32 8.26 7.49 -4.47
N ILE A 33 7.45 6.70 -3.77
CA ILE A 33 7.15 6.90 -2.35
C ILE A 33 8.42 6.57 -1.54
N PRO A 34 8.98 7.51 -0.75
CA PRO A 34 10.29 7.31 -0.13
C PRO A 34 10.47 6.01 0.69
N PRO A 35 9.47 5.55 1.47
CA PRO A 35 9.50 4.24 2.11
C PRO A 35 9.79 3.02 1.21
N ALA A 36 9.54 3.10 -0.10
CA ALA A 36 9.85 2.02 -1.05
C ALA A 36 11.35 1.69 -1.12
N ARG A 37 12.22 2.56 -0.60
CA ARG A 37 13.68 2.34 -0.56
C ARG A 37 14.13 1.45 0.60
N GLU A 38 13.34 1.37 1.67
CA GLU A 38 13.70 0.69 2.93
C GLU A 38 12.86 -0.57 3.17
N GLY A 39 11.96 -0.90 2.24
CA GLY A 39 11.03 -2.02 2.35
C GLY A 39 10.26 -2.23 1.05
N SER A 40 9.05 -2.78 1.16
CA SER A 40 8.19 -3.07 0.02
C SER A 40 6.88 -2.29 0.09
N ILE A 41 6.31 -1.99 -1.08
CA ILE A 41 4.96 -1.44 -1.20
C ILE A 41 4.09 -2.43 -1.98
N GLU A 42 3.00 -2.89 -1.38
CA GLU A 42 1.96 -3.68 -2.05
C GLU A 42 0.94 -2.72 -2.69
N VAL A 43 0.80 -2.80 -4.02
CA VAL A 43 -0.19 -2.01 -4.77
C VAL A 43 -1.44 -2.84 -4.99
N ARG A 44 -2.58 -2.39 -4.46
CA ARG A 44 -3.87 -3.09 -4.57
C ARG A 44 -4.95 -2.15 -5.13
N PRO A 45 -5.69 -2.55 -6.17
CA PRO A 45 -6.90 -1.84 -6.58
C PRO A 45 -7.93 -1.85 -5.45
N VAL A 46 -8.53 -0.70 -5.19
CA VAL A 46 -9.66 -0.58 -4.26
C VAL A 46 -10.96 -0.89 -4.98
N ARG A 47 -11.89 -1.52 -4.28
CA ARG A 47 -13.27 -1.67 -4.75
C ARG A 47 -14.10 -0.56 -4.14
N GLU A 48 -14.72 0.25 -5.00
CA GLU A 48 -15.72 1.22 -4.54
C GLU A 48 -16.98 0.47 -4.08
N LEU A 49 -17.43 0.80 -2.88
CA LEU A 49 -18.70 0.34 -2.35
C LEU A 49 -19.73 1.41 -2.69
N ASN A 50 -20.45 1.19 -3.79
CA ASN A 50 -21.60 2.02 -4.12
C ASN A 50 -22.71 1.75 -3.10
N PRO A 51 -23.41 2.80 -2.64
CA PRO A 51 -24.48 2.67 -1.64
C PRO A 51 -25.64 1.79 -2.12
#